data_AF-A0A080LT41-F1
#
_entry.id   AF-A0A080LT41-F1
#
_cell.length_a   1.000
_cell.length_b   1.000
_cell.length_c   1.000
_cell.angle_alpha   90.00
_cell.angle_beta   90.00
_cell.angle_gamma   90.00
#
_symmetry.space_group_name_H-M   'P 1'
#
loop_
_entity.id
_entity.type
_entity.pdbx_description
1 polymer ?
#
loop_
_entity_poly.entity_id
_entity_poly.type
_entity_poly.pdbx_seq_one_letter_code
_entity_poly.pdbx_strand_id
1 'polypeptide(L)'
;MQVAPGDYRPRLVSGQAADFVCSADLFGLFANRREATDTLRKIAAAHELCPIILGLEKPAQPGRPCFAHQVKQCRGACVGKEAVGVHGVRMMSALMKLKLTAWPYPGAIGVVERDELREVEEVHVVNGWRHLGSARSEAEIQQILLGQSGQGRFDRDTYKLLTAHLGKGRVRVRLLSER
;
A
#
# COMPACT_ATOMS: atom_id res chain seq x y z
N MET A 1 11.90 -3.02 -2.19
CA MET A 1 13.19 -2.89 -1.45
C MET A 1 14.30 -2.75 -2.47
N GLN A 2 15.22 -1.81 -2.26
CA GLN A 2 16.40 -1.65 -3.12
C GLN A 2 17.50 -2.61 -2.64
N VAL A 3 17.99 -3.47 -3.52
CA VAL A 3 19.05 -4.46 -3.23
C VAL A 3 20.43 -3.91 -3.58
N ALA A 4 20.49 -3.13 -4.66
CA ALA A 4 21.65 -2.36 -5.11
C ALA A 4 21.12 -1.06 -5.75
N PRO A 5 21.95 -0.02 -5.99
CA PRO A 5 21.49 1.21 -6.64
C PRO A 5 20.73 0.91 -7.93
N GLY A 6 19.45 1.29 -7.95
CA GLY A 6 18.52 1.02 -9.04
C GLY A 6 17.93 -0.41 -9.15
N ASP A 7 18.43 -1.41 -8.41
CA ASP A 7 17.83 -2.76 -8.31
C ASP A 7 16.70 -2.75 -7.27
N TYR A 8 15.53 -2.30 -7.70
CA TYR A 8 14.32 -2.36 -6.91
C TYR A 8 13.60 -3.68 -7.13
N ARG A 9 13.29 -4.38 -6.04
CA ARG A 9 12.49 -5.61 -6.07
C ARG A 9 11.19 -5.44 -5.30
N PRO A 10 10.02 -5.65 -5.95
CA PRO A 10 8.74 -5.60 -5.27
C PRO A 10 8.62 -6.80 -4.32
N ARG A 11 7.96 -6.60 -3.18
CA ARG A 11 7.64 -7.68 -2.24
C ARG A 11 6.18 -7.58 -1.86
N LEU A 12 5.55 -8.73 -1.74
CA LEU A 12 4.20 -8.82 -1.19
C LEU A 12 4.29 -8.68 0.32
N VAL A 13 3.52 -7.74 0.86
CA VAL A 13 3.35 -7.51 2.30
C VAL A 13 1.90 -7.78 2.67
N SER A 14 1.68 -8.30 3.88
CA SER A 14 0.32 -8.38 4.43
C SER A 14 -0.16 -6.97 4.73
N GLY A 15 -1.41 -6.65 4.40
CA GLY A 15 -2.02 -5.37 4.78
C GLY A 15 -1.97 -5.13 6.29
N GLN A 16 -1.94 -6.18 7.10
CA GLN A 16 -1.80 -6.06 8.55
C GLN A 16 -0.41 -5.66 9.00
N ALA A 17 0.64 -6.11 8.31
CA ALA A 17 2.03 -5.74 8.61
C ALA A 17 2.49 -4.49 7.85
N ALA A 18 1.67 -3.97 6.93
CA ALA A 18 1.99 -2.80 6.15
C ALA A 18 1.89 -1.54 7.03
N ASP A 19 2.97 -0.77 7.04
CA ASP A 19 3.05 0.52 7.70
C ASP A 19 2.67 1.62 6.71
N PHE A 20 1.41 2.02 6.71
CA PHE A 20 0.90 3.10 5.85
C PHE A 20 1.25 4.51 6.35
N VAL A 21 1.81 4.62 7.56
CA VAL A 21 2.21 5.89 8.17
C VAL A 21 3.61 6.25 7.71
N CYS A 22 4.54 5.30 7.78
CA CYS A 22 5.95 5.55 7.43
C CYS A 22 6.32 5.08 6.01
N SER A 23 5.62 4.09 5.44
CA SER A 23 5.99 3.56 4.11
C SER A 23 5.36 4.36 2.98
N ALA A 24 6.17 5.14 2.27
CA ALA A 24 5.72 5.93 1.12
C ALA A 24 5.54 5.11 -0.18
N ASP A 25 5.97 3.85 -0.23
CA ASP A 25 6.06 3.04 -1.46
C ASP A 25 5.27 1.73 -1.38
N LEU A 26 3.96 1.86 -1.10
CA LEU A 26 3.00 0.77 -1.20
C LEU A 26 2.23 0.86 -2.53
N PHE A 27 2.08 -0.28 -3.22
CA PHE A 27 1.48 -0.36 -4.55
C PHE A 27 0.44 -1.46 -4.61
N GLY A 28 -0.78 -1.08 -4.99
CA GLY A 28 -1.90 -1.98 -5.19
C GLY A 28 -2.45 -2.59 -3.90
N LEU A 29 -3.76 -2.85 -3.89
CA LEU A 29 -4.42 -3.64 -2.85
C LEU A 29 -5.14 -4.80 -3.50
N PHE A 30 -4.71 -6.01 -3.16
CA PHE A 30 -5.17 -7.25 -3.76
C PHE A 30 -5.87 -8.11 -2.71
N ALA A 31 -6.92 -8.83 -3.11
CA ALA A 31 -7.68 -9.70 -2.21
C ALA A 31 -6.84 -10.89 -1.72
N ASN A 32 -5.89 -11.35 -2.54
CA ASN A 32 -5.00 -12.45 -2.19
C ASN A 32 -3.66 -12.39 -2.95
N ARG A 33 -2.72 -13.24 -2.54
CA ARG A 33 -1.39 -13.37 -3.13
C ARG A 33 -1.42 -13.69 -4.64
N ARG A 34 -2.40 -14.49 -5.08
CA ARG A 34 -2.53 -14.90 -6.48
C ARG A 34 -2.86 -13.69 -7.35
N GLU A 35 -3.87 -12.91 -6.99
CA GLU A 35 -4.27 -11.69 -7.70
C GLU A 35 -3.11 -10.69 -7.80
N ALA A 36 -2.36 -10.50 -6.71
CA ALA A 36 -1.19 -9.62 -6.70
C ALA A 36 -0.10 -10.11 -7.67
N THR A 37 0.17 -11.42 -7.66
CA THR A 37 1.18 -12.04 -8.52
C THR A 37 0.76 -11.98 -10.00
N ASP A 38 -0.51 -12.26 -10.30
CA ASP A 38 -1.06 -12.23 -11.66
C ASP A 38 -1.06 -10.79 -12.21
N THR A 39 -1.38 -9.80 -11.38
CA THR A 39 -1.29 -8.39 -11.76
C THR A 39 0.15 -7.99 -12.05
N LEU A 40 1.10 -8.40 -11.20
CA LEU A 40 2.52 -8.12 -11.43
C LEU A 40 3.04 -8.81 -12.70
N ARG A 41 2.58 -10.04 -13.03
CA ARG A 41 2.86 -10.71 -14.31
C ARG A 41 2.33 -9.92 -15.51
N LYS A 42 1.10 -9.40 -15.43
CA LYS A 42 0.51 -8.58 -16.49
C LYS A 42 1.31 -7.29 -16.72
N ILE A 43 1.71 -6.61 -15.64
CA ILE A 43 2.59 -5.43 -15.70
C ILE A 43 3.93 -5.80 -16.32
N ALA A 44 4.51 -6.93 -15.93
CA ALA A 44 5.79 -7.39 -16.46
C ALA A 44 5.73 -7.58 -17.98
N ALA A 45 4.69 -8.24 -18.48
CA ALA A 45 4.48 -8.45 -19.91
C ALA A 45 4.23 -7.13 -20.65
N ALA A 46 3.34 -6.27 -20.14
CA ALA A 46 2.98 -5.00 -20.77
C ALA A 46 4.14 -4.01 -20.85
N HIS A 47 5.09 -4.09 -19.92
CA HIS A 47 6.23 -3.19 -19.82
C HIS A 47 7.57 -3.87 -20.09
N GLU A 48 7.59 -5.08 -20.67
CA GLU A 48 8.79 -5.87 -20.99
C GLU A 48 9.81 -5.97 -19.84
N LEU A 49 9.31 -6.13 -18.61
CA LEU A 49 10.13 -6.23 -17.40
C LEU A 49 10.54 -7.67 -17.15
N CYS A 50 11.74 -7.85 -16.58
CA CYS A 50 12.27 -9.18 -16.26
C CYS A 50 11.52 -9.86 -15.08
N PRO A 51 10.86 -11.03 -15.29
CA PRO A 51 10.18 -11.76 -14.22
C PRO A 51 11.11 -12.25 -13.10
N ILE A 52 12.38 -12.53 -13.40
CA ILE A 52 13.37 -12.95 -12.39
C ILE A 52 13.68 -11.80 -11.42
N ILE A 53 13.93 -10.58 -11.93
CA ILE A 53 14.22 -9.42 -11.08
C ILE A 53 12.98 -9.03 -10.25
N LEU A 54 11.80 -9.15 -10.86
CA LEU A 54 10.52 -8.96 -10.16
C LEU A 54 10.23 -10.04 -9.10
N GLY A 55 11.01 -11.13 -9.04
CA GLY A 55 10.82 -12.24 -8.10
C GLY A 55 9.66 -13.17 -8.45
N LEU A 56 9.14 -13.10 -9.68
CA LEU A 56 8.04 -13.95 -10.18
C LEU A 56 8.52 -15.34 -10.62
N GLU A 57 9.80 -15.44 -10.94
CA GLU A 57 10.47 -16.66 -11.44
C GLU A 57 11.83 -16.81 -10.77
N LYS A 58 12.27 -18.05 -10.56
CA LYS A 58 13.63 -18.35 -10.13
C LYS A 58 14.49 -18.66 -11.36
N PRO A 59 15.73 -18.17 -11.45
CA PRO A 59 16.64 -18.57 -12.51
C PRO A 59 16.92 -20.08 -12.39
N ALA A 60 16.80 -20.82 -13.49
CA ALA A 60 17.12 -22.25 -13.47
C ALA A 60 18.63 -22.51 -13.26
N GLN A 61 19.48 -21.61 -13.76
CA GLN A 61 20.93 -21.59 -13.54
C GLN A 61 21.42 -20.14 -13.51
N PRO A 62 22.51 -19.81 -12.78
CA PRO A 62 23.14 -18.50 -12.83
C PRO A 62 23.46 -18.08 -14.27
N GLY A 63 23.13 -16.84 -14.64
CA GLY A 63 23.37 -16.31 -15.99
C GLY A 63 22.39 -16.77 -17.08
N ARG A 64 21.49 -17.73 -16.81
CA ARG A 64 20.47 -18.13 -17.79
C ARG A 64 19.38 -17.04 -17.94
N PRO A 65 18.99 -16.66 -19.17
CA PRO A 65 17.92 -15.70 -19.38
C PRO A 65 16.57 -16.21 -18.87
N CYS A 66 15.70 -15.29 -18.44
CA CYS A 66 14.30 -15.63 -18.16
C CYS A 66 13.58 -16.06 -19.44
N PHE A 67 12.52 -16.86 -19.28
CA PHE A 67 11.70 -17.31 -20.42
C PHE A 67 11.14 -16.12 -21.20
N ALA A 68 10.67 -15.08 -20.52
CA ALA A 68 10.20 -13.84 -21.14
C ALA A 68 11.25 -13.21 -22.08
N HIS A 69 12.55 -13.31 -21.78
CA HIS A 69 13.58 -12.80 -22.68
C HIS A 69 13.73 -13.67 -23.93
N GLN A 70 13.61 -14.99 -23.78
CA GLN A 70 13.68 -15.94 -24.91
C GLN A 70 12.54 -15.70 -25.91
N VAL A 71 11.36 -15.32 -25.43
CA VAL A 71 10.20 -14.95 -26.26
C VAL A 71 10.10 -13.45 -26.57
N LYS A 72 11.18 -12.68 -26.38
CA LYS A 72 11.28 -11.23 -26.67
C LYS A 72 10.30 -10.32 -25.91
N GLN A 73 9.83 -10.74 -24.75
CA GLN A 73 8.95 -9.98 -23.82
C GLN A 73 9.71 -9.45 -22.60
N CYS A 74 11.04 -9.40 -22.64
CA CYS A 74 11.89 -8.83 -21.61
C CYS A 74 13.15 -8.26 -22.25
N ARG A 75 13.61 -7.09 -21.81
CA ARG A 75 14.82 -6.44 -22.37
C ARG A 75 16.16 -7.01 -21.88
N GLY A 76 16.11 -8.02 -21.00
CA GLY A 76 17.29 -8.81 -20.67
C GLY A 76 18.12 -8.27 -19.50
N ALA A 77 17.50 -7.58 -18.54
CA ALA A 77 18.17 -7.15 -17.31
C ALA A 77 18.80 -8.32 -16.52
N CYS A 78 18.21 -9.52 -16.57
CA CYS A 78 18.77 -10.73 -15.95
C CYS A 78 20.08 -11.25 -16.59
N VAL A 79 20.38 -10.84 -17.84
CA VAL A 79 21.60 -11.24 -18.57
C VAL A 79 22.50 -10.05 -18.87
N GLY A 80 22.27 -8.90 -18.22
CA GLY A 80 23.09 -7.70 -18.37
C GLY A 80 22.89 -6.91 -19.66
N LYS A 81 21.92 -7.28 -20.52
CA LYS A 81 21.61 -6.51 -21.75
C LYS A 81 20.93 -5.17 -21.46
N GLU A 82 20.18 -5.11 -20.37
CA GLU A 82 19.61 -3.89 -19.83
C GLU A 82 20.25 -3.63 -18.47
N ALA A 83 20.71 -2.40 -18.22
CA ALA A 83 21.24 -2.03 -16.92
C ALA A 83 20.14 -2.13 -15.86
N VAL A 84 20.45 -2.72 -14.70
CA VAL A 84 19.45 -2.97 -13.64
C VAL A 84 18.76 -1.69 -13.16
N GLY A 85 19.47 -0.56 -13.11
CA GLY A 85 18.87 0.72 -12.76
C GLY A 85 17.86 1.23 -13.79
N VAL A 86 18.10 1.01 -15.09
CA VAL A 86 17.15 1.37 -16.16
C VAL A 86 15.89 0.50 -16.05
N HIS A 87 16.07 -0.81 -15.80
CA HIS A 87 14.96 -1.72 -15.50
C HIS A 87 14.16 -1.25 -14.28
N GLY A 88 14.84 -0.86 -13.20
CA GLY A 88 14.22 -0.36 -11.97
C GLY A 88 13.37 0.90 -12.17
N VAL A 89 13.87 1.88 -12.95
CA VAL A 89 13.11 3.10 -13.29
C VAL A 89 11.85 2.76 -14.08
N ARG A 90 11.95 1.88 -15.07
CA ARG A 90 10.78 1.42 -15.86
C ARG A 90 9.76 0.69 -15.00
N MET A 91 10.24 -0.18 -14.10
CA MET A 91 9.39 -0.88 -13.15
C MET A 91 8.67 0.11 -12.23
N MET A 92 9.38 1.07 -11.62
CA MET A 92 8.77 2.06 -10.75
C MET A 92 7.73 2.92 -11.48
N SER A 93 8.03 3.31 -12.72
CA SER A 93 7.10 4.05 -13.57
C SER A 93 5.82 3.26 -13.86
N ALA A 94 5.93 1.95 -14.08
CA ALA A 94 4.78 1.07 -14.28
C ALA A 94 3.95 0.90 -12.99
N LEU A 95 4.62 0.74 -11.84
CA LEU A 95 3.97 0.56 -10.54
C LEU A 95 3.32 1.84 -10.01
N MET A 96 3.79 3.02 -10.41
CA MET A 96 3.25 4.31 -9.95
C MET A 96 1.74 4.46 -10.17
N LYS A 97 1.20 3.83 -11.22
CA LYS A 97 -0.25 3.81 -11.49
C LYS A 97 -1.07 3.09 -10.41
N LEU A 98 -0.43 2.25 -9.62
CA LEU A 98 -1.02 1.50 -8.51
C LEU A 98 -0.64 2.07 -7.14
N LYS A 99 0.09 3.21 -7.08
CA LYS A 99 0.58 3.77 -5.83
C LYS A 99 -0.58 4.07 -4.89
N LEU A 100 -0.47 3.59 -3.66
CA LEU A 100 -1.43 3.86 -2.60
C LEU A 100 -1.18 5.24 -2.00
N THR A 101 -2.25 5.85 -1.51
CA THR A 101 -2.19 7.13 -0.82
C THR A 101 -1.54 6.91 0.54
N ALA A 102 -0.44 7.62 0.80
CA ALA A 102 0.19 7.65 2.12
C ALA A 102 -0.77 8.31 3.13
N TRP A 103 -0.67 7.91 4.40
CA TRP A 103 -1.43 8.56 5.46
C TRP A 103 -1.04 10.05 5.57
N PRO A 104 -1.97 11.00 5.38
CA PRO A 104 -1.60 12.42 5.25
C PRO A 104 -1.56 13.16 6.59
N TYR A 105 -1.79 12.48 7.71
CA TYR A 105 -1.88 13.08 9.04
C TYR A 105 -0.68 12.66 9.92
N PRO A 106 -0.24 13.50 10.86
CA PRO A 106 0.89 13.19 11.74
C PRO A 106 0.57 12.12 12.79
N GLY A 107 -0.70 11.75 12.97
CA GLY A 107 -1.13 10.76 13.94
C GLY A 107 -2.60 10.36 13.73
N ALA A 108 -3.23 9.87 14.80
CA ALA A 108 -4.64 9.51 14.79
C ALA A 108 -5.53 10.75 14.59
N ILE A 109 -6.65 10.54 13.89
CA ILE A 109 -7.69 11.54 13.68
C ILE A 109 -9.04 11.00 14.13
N GLY A 110 -9.95 11.90 14.48
CA GLY A 110 -11.37 11.61 14.64
C GLY A 110 -12.11 12.02 13.37
N VAL A 111 -12.85 11.08 12.78
CA VAL A 111 -13.83 11.37 11.73
C VAL A 111 -15.17 11.54 12.42
N VAL A 112 -15.73 12.75 12.37
CA VAL A 112 -16.95 13.12 13.09
C VAL A 112 -18.16 12.83 12.21
N GLU A 113 -19.04 11.97 12.70
CA GLU A 113 -20.33 11.65 12.12
C GLU A 113 -21.43 12.26 13.00
N ARG A 114 -22.35 13.02 12.38
CA ARG A 114 -23.47 13.64 13.07
C ARG A 114 -24.78 13.20 12.43
N ASP A 115 -25.66 12.64 13.25
CA ASP A 115 -27.04 12.36 12.87
C ASP A 115 -27.92 13.52 13.38
N GLU A 116 -28.38 14.38 12.46
CA GLU A 116 -29.21 15.54 12.79
C GLU A 116 -30.59 15.14 13.32
N LEU A 117 -31.12 13.97 12.94
CA LEU A 117 -32.44 13.53 13.37
C LEU A 117 -32.41 12.96 14.79
N ARG A 118 -31.30 12.34 15.18
CA ARG A 118 -31.12 11.72 16.50
C ARG A 118 -30.39 12.61 17.49
N GLU A 119 -29.86 13.76 17.04
CA GLU A 119 -28.99 14.65 17.81
C GLU A 119 -27.78 13.92 18.43
N VAL A 120 -27.27 12.88 17.74
CA VAL A 120 -26.10 12.12 18.18
C VAL A 120 -24.89 12.49 17.33
N GLU A 121 -23.76 12.75 18.00
CA GLU A 121 -22.44 12.84 17.39
C GLU A 121 -21.61 11.62 17.80
N GLU A 122 -20.98 10.98 16.82
CA GLU A 122 -20.06 9.87 17.03
C GLU A 122 -18.73 10.17 16.32
N VAL A 123 -17.62 9.91 17.02
CA VAL A 123 -16.27 10.13 16.53
C VAL A 123 -15.62 8.79 16.26
N HIS A 124 -15.33 8.52 14.99
CA HIS A 124 -14.58 7.35 14.56
C HIS A 124 -13.09 7.65 14.60
N VAL A 125 -12.36 7.02 15.52
CA VAL A 125 -10.92 7.17 15.66
C VAL A 125 -10.22 6.33 14.59
N VAL A 126 -9.36 6.97 13.79
CA VAL A 126 -8.66 6.35 12.66
C VAL A 126 -7.19 6.72 12.68
N ASN A 127 -6.30 5.75 12.43
CA ASN A 127 -4.87 6.00 12.26
C ASN A 127 -4.30 5.09 11.17
N GLY A 128 -3.47 5.63 10.26
CA GLY A 128 -2.81 4.84 9.22
C GLY A 128 -3.78 4.01 8.36
N TRP A 129 -4.93 4.58 7.98
CA TRP A 129 -6.04 3.92 7.27
C TRP A 129 -6.74 2.78 8.03
N ARG A 130 -6.58 2.70 9.35
CA ARG A 130 -7.20 1.69 10.21
C ARG A 130 -8.18 2.36 11.16
N HIS A 131 -9.38 1.80 11.26
CA HIS A 131 -10.35 2.19 12.29
C HIS A 131 -9.95 1.56 13.63
N LEU A 132 -9.79 2.39 14.65
CA LEU A 132 -9.38 1.99 16.00
C LEU A 132 -10.59 1.82 16.93
N GLY A 133 -11.68 2.52 16.66
CA GLY A 133 -12.92 2.46 17.43
C GLY A 133 -13.79 3.69 17.21
N SER A 134 -14.95 3.69 17.85
CA SER A 134 -15.93 4.77 17.80
C SER A 134 -16.21 5.23 19.23
N ALA A 135 -16.38 6.54 19.40
CA ALA A 135 -16.53 7.16 20.71
C ALA A 135 -17.53 8.32 20.67
N ARG A 136 -18.23 8.54 21.77
CA ARG A 136 -19.21 9.63 21.97
C ARG A 136 -18.78 10.62 23.05
N SER A 137 -17.68 10.35 23.72
CA SER A 137 -17.10 11.22 24.74
C SER A 137 -15.59 11.35 24.58
N GLU A 138 -15.01 12.46 25.07
CA GLU A 138 -13.56 12.64 25.03
C GLU A 138 -12.83 11.56 25.84
N ALA A 139 -13.43 11.09 26.94
CA ALA A 139 -12.89 10.01 27.75
C ALA A 139 -12.77 8.69 26.96
N GLU A 140 -13.79 8.32 26.18
CA GLU A 140 -13.74 7.14 25.29
C GLU A 140 -12.69 7.30 24.18
N ILE A 141 -12.53 8.50 23.62
CA ILE A 141 -11.47 8.77 22.64
C ILE A 141 -10.10 8.54 23.26
N GLN A 142 -9.86 9.08 24.45
CA GLN A 142 -8.59 8.84 25.16
C GLN A 142 -8.40 7.36 25.51
N GLN A 143 -9.47 6.63 25.86
CA GLN A 143 -9.38 5.18 26.07
C GLN A 143 -8.99 4.42 24.79
N ILE A 144 -9.48 4.84 23.61
CA ILE A 144 -9.09 4.25 22.32
C ILE A 144 -7.63 4.57 21.98
N LEU A 145 -7.17 5.79 22.27
CA LEU A 145 -5.79 6.21 22.01
C LEU A 145 -4.78 5.54 22.95
N LEU A 146 -5.09 5.49 24.25
CA LEU A 146 -4.24 4.88 25.29
C LEU A 146 -4.30 3.35 25.24
N GLY A 147 -5.43 2.80 24.84
CA GLY A 147 -5.60 1.38 24.61
C GLY A 147 -4.71 0.94 23.46
N GLN A 148 -3.72 0.08 23.72
CA GLN A 148 -3.05 -0.72 22.69
C GLN A 148 -3.98 -1.77 22.06
N SER A 149 -5.29 -1.52 22.04
CA SER A 149 -6.35 -2.40 21.56
C SER A 149 -6.37 -2.40 20.03
N GLY A 150 -5.31 -3.00 19.49
CA GLY A 150 -5.08 -3.25 18.08
C GLY A 150 -4.65 -1.99 17.35
N GLN A 151 -3.44 -2.03 16.77
CA GLN A 151 -3.27 -1.44 15.45
C GLN A 151 -4.46 -1.93 14.62
N GLY A 152 -5.50 -1.10 14.44
CA GLY A 152 -6.81 -1.55 13.97
C GLY A 152 -6.66 -2.42 12.73
N ARG A 153 -7.54 -3.40 12.52
CA ARG A 153 -7.36 -4.30 11.38
C ARG A 153 -7.42 -3.49 10.09
N PHE A 154 -6.40 -3.62 9.26
CA PHE A 154 -6.43 -3.07 7.93
C PHE A 154 -7.47 -3.83 7.12
N ASP A 155 -8.37 -3.06 6.52
CA ASP A 155 -9.38 -3.55 5.60
C ASP A 155 -9.36 -2.72 4.31
N ARG A 156 -9.49 -3.40 3.17
CA ARG A 156 -9.37 -2.77 1.85
C ARG A 156 -10.53 -1.82 1.58
N ASP A 157 -11.72 -2.15 2.05
CA ASP A 157 -12.92 -1.36 1.79
C ASP A 157 -12.94 -0.15 2.72
N THR A 158 -12.50 -0.30 3.97
CA THR A 158 -12.20 0.83 4.87
C THR A 158 -11.17 1.80 4.26
N TYR A 159 -10.07 1.30 3.70
CA TYR A 159 -9.09 2.16 3.00
C TYR A 159 -9.74 2.93 1.85
N LYS A 160 -10.54 2.25 1.00
CA LYS A 160 -11.21 2.89 -0.14
C LYS A 160 -12.22 3.94 0.30
N LEU A 161 -12.98 3.64 1.35
CA LEU A 161 -13.96 4.56 1.94
C LEU A 161 -13.26 5.80 2.49
N LEU A 162 -12.25 5.62 3.35
CA LEU A 162 -11.52 6.73 3.97
C LEU A 162 -10.81 7.59 2.93
N THR A 163 -10.10 6.99 1.97
CA THR A 163 -9.42 7.76 0.91
C THR A 163 -10.40 8.57 0.06
N ALA A 164 -11.56 8.01 -0.28
CA ALA A 164 -12.58 8.71 -1.07
C ALA A 164 -13.24 9.87 -0.30
N HIS A 165 -13.50 9.72 1.00
CA HIS A 165 -14.19 10.72 1.80
C HIS A 165 -13.26 11.80 2.36
N LEU A 166 -12.08 11.42 2.86
CA LEU A 166 -11.08 12.36 3.37
C LEU A 166 -10.48 13.19 2.24
N GLY A 167 -10.16 12.58 1.10
CA GLY A 167 -9.60 13.29 -0.05
C GLY A 167 -10.54 14.33 -0.68
N LYS A 168 -11.85 14.20 -0.47
CA LYS A 168 -12.88 15.13 -0.97
C LYS A 168 -13.35 16.15 0.06
N GLY A 169 -12.85 16.10 1.30
CA GLY A 169 -13.30 16.98 2.39
C GLY A 169 -14.77 16.82 2.76
N ARG A 170 -15.37 15.65 2.50
CA ARG A 170 -16.81 15.38 2.73
C ARG A 170 -17.16 15.08 4.18
N VAL A 171 -16.15 14.94 5.03
CA VAL A 171 -16.30 14.55 6.43
C VAL A 171 -15.53 15.54 7.29
N ARG A 172 -16.08 15.82 8.48
CA ARG A 172 -15.42 16.68 9.45
C ARG A 172 -14.30 15.88 10.13
N VAL A 173 -13.08 16.40 10.05
CA VAL A 173 -11.88 15.76 10.62
C VAL A 173 -11.40 16.56 11.82
N ARG A 174 -11.09 15.86 12.91
CA ARG A 174 -10.50 16.41 14.14
C ARG A 174 -9.14 15.77 14.38
N LEU A 175 -8.08 16.57 14.50
CA LEU A 175 -6.79 16.05 14.95
C LEU A 175 -6.91 15.62 16.41
N LEU A 176 -6.39 14.44 16.73
CA LEU A 176 -6.40 13.92 18.08
C LEU A 176 -5.00 14.03 18.67
N SER A 177 -4.94 14.22 19.98
CA SER A 177 -3.69 14.21 20.74
C SER A 177 -3.89 13.27 21.93
N GLU A 178 -2.91 12.40 22.13
CA GLU A 178 -2.75 11.67 23.39
C GLU A 178 -2.51 12.72 24.49
N ARG A 179 -3.28 12.64 25.57
CA ARG A 179 -3.15 13.51 26.73
C ARG A 179 -2.63 12.74 27.93
#